data_AF-A0A1F7NJ74-F1
#
_entry.id   AF-A0A1F7NJ74-F1
#
_cell.length_a   1.000
_cell.length_b   1.000
_cell.length_c   1.000
_cell.angle_alpha   90.00
_cell.angle_beta   90.00
_cell.angle_gamma   90.00
#
_symmetry.space_group_name_H-M   'P 1'
#
loop_
_entity.id
_entity.type
_entity.pdbx_description
1 polymer ?
#
loop_
_entity_poly.entity_id
_entity_poly.type
_entity_poly.pdbx_seq_one_letter_code
_entity_poly.pdbx_strand_id
1 'polypeptide(L)' 'MTLSRGGRSETVAIAEVEPDESALVLRRYVAAVPITRPFFDVTPESALDAFREEAPRHPVFRILGPAA' A
#
# COMPACT_ATOMS: atom_id res chain seq x y z
N MET A 1 -1.92 -12.21 10.83
CA MET A 1 -1.50 -10.91 11.40
C MET A 1 -2.67 -10.35 12.21
N THR A 2 -2.45 -9.76 13.39
CA THR A 2 -3.53 -9.13 14.15
C THR A 2 -3.64 -7.64 13.80
N LEU A 3 -4.83 -7.18 13.43
CA LEU A 3 -5.15 -5.78 13.13
C LEU A 3 -6.14 -5.23 14.15
N SER A 4 -5.97 -3.96 14.52
CA SER A 4 -6.88 -3.26 15.45
C SER A 4 -7.40 -1.96 14.84
N ARG A 5 -8.71 -1.75 14.84
CA ARG A 5 -9.35 -0.51 14.35
C ARG A 5 -10.66 -0.26 15.09
N GLY A 6 -10.84 0.96 15.62
CA GLY A 6 -12.09 1.38 16.26
C GLY A 6 -12.53 0.50 17.44
N GLY A 7 -11.57 0.03 18.26
CA GLY A 7 -11.83 -0.85 19.40
C GLY A 7 -12.08 -2.32 19.05
N ARG A 8 -12.03 -2.70 17.76
CA ARG A 8 -12.12 -4.09 17.30
C ARG A 8 -10.73 -4.60 16.94
N SER A 9 -10.45 -5.84 17.31
CA SER A 9 -9.22 -6.54 16.96
C SER A 9 -9.57 -7.85 16.27
N GLU A 10 -8.88 -8.16 15.17
CA GLU A 10 -9.12 -9.36 14.36
C GLU A 10 -7.78 -9.93 13.87
N THR A 11 -7.65 -11.25 13.89
CA THR A 11 -6.55 -11.94 13.22
C THR A 11 -6.95 -12.20 11.78
N VAL A 12 -6.20 -11.62 10.84
CA VAL A 12 -6.46 -11.70 9.41
C VAL A 12 -5.30 -12.36 8.65
N ALA A 13 -5.64 -12.98 7.53
CA ALA A 13 -4.68 -13.36 6.50
C ALA A 13 -4.34 -12.14 5.62
N ILE A 14 -3.07 -12.03 5.23
CA ILE A 14 -2.59 -10.97 4.34
C ILE A 14 -1.77 -11.58 3.21
N ALA A 15 -1.79 -10.95 2.05
CA ALA A 15 -0.93 -11.28 0.92
C ALA A 15 -0.34 -9.99 0.35
N GLU A 16 0.94 -10.01 0.00
CA GLU A 16 1.55 -8.93 -0.77
C GLU A 16 0.92 -8.90 -2.17
N VAL A 17 0.66 -7.69 -2.69
CA VAL A 17 0.09 -7.52 -4.02
C VAL A 17 1.17 -7.32 -5.07
N GLU A 18 0.90 -7.75 -6.29
CA GLU A 18 1.81 -7.58 -7.42
C GLU A 18 2.10 -6.09 -7.72
N PRO A 19 3.26 -5.78 -8.33
CA PRO A 19 3.67 -4.39 -8.59
C PRO A 19 2.65 -3.54 -9.35
N ASP A 20 1.91 -4.13 -10.29
CA ASP A 20 0.85 -3.43 -11.03
C ASP A 20 -0.29 -2.93 -10.13
N GLU A 21 -0.71 -3.75 -9.17
CA GLU A 21 -1.74 -3.37 -8.21
C GLU A 21 -1.16 -2.42 -7.15
N SER A 22 0.05 -2.71 -6.67
CA SER A 22 0.77 -1.86 -5.72
C SER A 22 0.90 -0.43 -6.26
N ALA A 23 1.30 -0.26 -7.52
CA ALA A 23 1.49 1.05 -8.14
C ALA A 23 0.22 1.94 -8.09
N LEU A 24 -0.96 1.35 -8.31
CA LEU A 24 -2.24 2.07 -8.22
C LEU A 24 -2.54 2.52 -6.78
N VAL A 25 -2.27 1.65 -5.80
CA VAL A 25 -2.46 1.96 -4.37
C VAL A 25 -1.47 3.04 -3.92
N LEU A 26 -0.20 2.92 -4.29
CA LEU A 26 0.86 3.88 -3.92
C LEU A 26 0.60 5.26 -4.54
N ARG A 27 0.18 5.34 -5.80
CA ARG A 27 -0.21 6.61 -6.43
C ARG A 27 -1.35 7.29 -5.67
N ARG A 28 -2.37 6.53 -5.27
CA ARG A 28 -3.47 7.04 -4.44
C ARG A 28 -2.97 7.51 -3.07
N TYR A 29 -2.06 6.75 -2.46
CA TYR A 29 -1.53 7.01 -1.13
C TYR A 29 -0.70 8.30 -1.06
N VAL A 30 0.26 8.47 -1.98
CA VAL A 30 1.13 9.66 -2.08
C VAL A 30 0.32 10.94 -2.37
N ALA A 31 -0.75 10.82 -3.14
CA ALA A 31 -1.68 11.92 -3.38
C ALA A 31 -2.48 12.29 -2.11
N ALA A 32 -2.98 11.30 -1.38
CA ALA A 32 -3.86 11.49 -0.23
C ALA A 32 -3.13 11.83 1.09
N VAL A 33 -1.86 11.42 1.24
CA VAL A 33 -1.10 11.52 2.49
C VAL A 33 0.19 12.31 2.26
N PRO A 34 0.17 13.65 2.30
CA PRO A 34 1.33 14.46 1.90
C PRO A 34 2.61 14.21 2.71
N ILE A 35 2.47 13.84 3.98
CA ILE A 35 3.62 13.61 4.88
C ILE A 35 4.46 12.39 4.49
N THR A 36 3.94 11.49 3.65
CA THR A 36 4.69 10.30 3.23
C THR A 36 5.59 10.57 2.03
N ARG A 37 5.38 11.67 1.29
CA ARG A 37 6.10 12.00 0.06
C ARG A 37 7.64 11.96 0.18
N PRO A 38 8.28 12.39 1.28
CA PRO A 38 9.75 12.31 1.40
C PRO A 38 10.32 10.89 1.38
N PHE A 39 9.48 9.86 1.52
CA PHE A 39 9.90 8.46 1.48
C PHE A 39 9.76 7.84 0.08
N PHE A 40 9.29 8.59 -0.92
CA PHE A 40 9.07 8.13 -2.30
C PHE A 40 9.96 8.92 -3.26
N ASP A 41 10.50 8.25 -4.26
CA ASP A 41 11.21 8.89 -5.39
C ASP A 41 10.22 9.43 -6.46
N VAL A 42 8.92 9.15 -6.30
CA VAL A 42 7.83 9.55 -7.20
C VAL A 42 6.93 10.63 -6.59
N THR A 43 6.31 11.44 -7.45
CA THR A 43 5.34 12.49 -7.07
C THR A 43 3.89 12.08 -7.43
N PRO A 44 2.85 12.74 -6.88
CA PRO A 44 1.46 12.47 -7.27
C PRO A 44 1.18 12.58 -8.78
N GLU A 45 1.96 13.41 -9.49
CA GLU A 45 1.87 13.66 -10.93
C GLU A 45 2.70 12.69 -11.77
N SER A 46 3.53 11.84 -11.15
CA SER A 46 4.38 10.87 -11.84
C SER A 46 3.54 9.84 -12.60
N ALA A 47 4.12 9.31 -13.68
CA ALA A 47 3.48 8.27 -14.49
C ALA A 47 3.33 6.96 -13.69
N LEU A 48 2.32 6.15 -14.04
CA LEU A 48 2.05 4.89 -13.33
C LEU A 48 3.22 3.89 -13.44
N ASP A 49 3.97 3.89 -14.54
CA ASP A 49 5.16 3.02 -14.69
C ASP A 49 6.24 3.34 -13.64
N ALA A 50 6.45 4.62 -13.31
CA ALA A 50 7.38 4.99 -12.24
C ALA A 50 6.93 4.45 -10.87
N PHE A 51 5.62 4.41 -10.60
CA PHE A 51 5.08 3.78 -9.40
C PHE A 51 5.26 2.26 -9.38
N ARG A 52 5.32 1.59 -10.53
CA ARG A 52 5.62 0.14 -10.61
C ARG A 52 7.08 -0.14 -10.28
N GLU A 53 7.99 0.67 -10.80
CA GLU A 53 9.42 0.58 -10.49
C GLU A 53 9.71 0.87 -9.02
N GLU A 54 8.92 1.76 -8.41
CA GLU A 54 9.02 2.14 -7.00
C GLU A 54 8.36 1.13 -6.05
N ALA A 55 7.41 0.33 -6.54
CA ALA A 55 6.62 -0.61 -5.72
C ALA A 55 7.44 -1.56 -4.83
N PRO A 56 8.59 -2.13 -5.27
CA PRO A 56 9.42 -2.99 -4.41
C PRO A 56 9.99 -2.29 -3.15
N ARG A 57 10.03 -0.95 -3.11
CA ARG A 57 10.45 -0.18 -1.92
C ARG A 57 9.32 0.04 -0.92
N HIS A 58 8.06 -0.15 -1.35
CA HIS A 58 6.86 0.10 -0.55
C HIS A 58 5.88 -1.06 -0.69
N PRO A 59 6.10 -2.17 0.04
CA PRO A 59 5.24 -3.34 -0.07
C PRO A 59 3.81 -3.01 0.37
N VAL A 60 2.85 -3.40 -0.47
CA VAL A 60 1.42 -3.23 -0.22
C VAL A 60 0.81 -4.60 0.04
N PHE A 61 0.02 -4.70 1.10
CA PHE A 61 -0.63 -5.95 1.49
C PHE A 61 -2.14 -5.85 1.37
N ARG A 62 -2.74 -6.83 0.69
CA ARG A 62 -4.19 -7.04 0.69
C ARG A 62 -4.58 -7.84 1.93
N ILE A 63 -5.62 -7.37 2.62
CA ILE A 63 -6.28 -8.12 3.70
C ILE A 63 -7.27 -9.09 3.07
N LEU A 64 -7.09 -10.39 3.30
CA LEU A 64 -7.90 -11.45 2.69
C LEU A 64 -9.14 -11.83 3.53
N GLY A 65 -9.21 -11.36 4.78
CA GLY A 65 -10.26 -11.68 5.75
C GLY A 65 -9.72 -12.40 6.98
N PRO A 66 -10.61 -12.95 7.84
CA PRO A 66 -10.21 -13.67 9.05
C PRO A 66 -9.22 -14.79 8.72
N ALA A 67 -8.16 -14.92 9.52
CA ALA A 67 -7.32 -16.11 9.48
C ALA A 67 -8.11 -17.28 10.10
N ALA A 68 -8.28 -18.36 9.33
CA ALA A 68 -8.89 -19.60 9.80
C ALA A 68 -7.99 -20.33 10.82
#